data_AF-A0A060VW65-F1
#
_entry.id   AF-A0A060VW65-F1
#
_cell.length_a   1.000
_cell.length_b   1.000
_cell.length_c   1.000
_cell.angle_alpha   90.00
_cell.angle_beta   90.00
_cell.angle_gamma   90.00
#
_symmetry.space_group_name_H-M   'P 1'
#
loop_
_entity.id
_entity.type
_entity.pdbx_description
1 polymer ?
#
loop_
_entity_poly.entity_id
_entity_poly.type
_entity_poly.pdbx_seq_one_letter_code
_entity_poly.pdbx_strand_id
1 'polypeptide(L)'
;MGLCAVLSLVVILAISLGVVHSHALSSSSPSSGSLKKTIIDKCEAFIQNNKSSSANNCQKIWSAFQQAFVGRDPCNVPMEAYDPLIHTVIQDPVCNRMLFWSKTKKIVHDFTEKRDCFLTLEDTLVGFIMNGLTWCGKEESNETFTTGCPGWTDCVNNTVRSFWNRASAAFADAACGDVTAMLNGSIATPFSPTSIFATIEVKRFKAAKVKSLSVVLVTKENKGTTCDDPSLQDLQKEIETKLKYNCKAVPESKIQDCISHPDTACGACCYVAGNLKCISQPIRSYHHLNSLDFVATEI
;
A
#
# COMPACT_ATOMS: atom_id res chain seq x y z
N MET A 1 10.95 -69.05 -1.02
CA MET A 1 10.32 -67.81 -1.55
C MET A 1 9.40 -67.09 -0.55
N GLY A 2 9.15 -67.62 0.67
CA GLY A 2 8.17 -67.01 1.60
C GLY A 2 8.70 -65.91 2.53
N LEU A 3 9.99 -65.92 2.90
CA LEU A 3 10.51 -64.98 3.91
C LEU A 3 10.69 -63.54 3.38
N CYS A 4 11.18 -63.38 2.14
CA CYS A 4 11.36 -62.06 1.52
C CYS A 4 10.04 -61.37 1.21
N ALA A 5 8.98 -62.12 0.86
CA ALA A 5 7.67 -61.53 0.57
C ALA A 5 7.01 -60.97 1.84
N VAL A 6 7.19 -61.64 2.99
CA VAL A 6 6.66 -61.19 4.29
C VAL A 6 7.40 -59.96 4.79
N LEU A 7 8.74 -59.93 4.69
CA LEU A 7 9.55 -58.75 5.07
C LEU A 7 9.20 -57.51 4.23
N SER A 8 9.00 -57.68 2.92
CA SER A 8 8.60 -56.56 2.05
C SER A 8 7.21 -56.01 2.39
N LEU A 9 6.25 -56.87 2.75
CA LEU A 9 4.90 -56.41 3.14
C LEU A 9 4.91 -55.63 4.46
N VAL A 10 5.73 -56.06 5.43
CA VAL A 10 5.84 -55.39 6.75
C VAL A 10 6.48 -54.01 6.61
N VAL A 11 7.48 -53.85 5.73
CA VAL A 11 8.10 -52.54 5.45
C VAL A 11 7.12 -51.60 4.75
N ILE A 12 6.32 -52.09 3.81
CA ILE A 12 5.31 -51.25 3.11
C ILE A 12 4.21 -50.79 4.08
N LEU A 13 3.77 -51.65 5.00
CA LEU A 13 2.79 -51.29 6.03
C LEU A 13 3.34 -50.32 7.08
N ALA A 14 4.62 -50.43 7.46
CA ALA A 14 5.27 -49.48 8.35
C ALA A 14 5.46 -48.09 7.70
N ILE A 15 5.76 -48.05 6.40
CA ILE A 15 5.85 -46.80 5.64
C ILE A 15 4.46 -46.18 5.45
N SER A 16 3.42 -46.97 5.17
CA SER A 16 2.06 -46.42 5.03
C SER A 16 1.49 -45.91 6.37
N LEU A 17 1.77 -46.57 7.50
CA LEU A 17 1.37 -46.07 8.83
C LEU A 17 2.20 -44.86 9.29
N GLY A 18 3.48 -44.76 8.90
CA GLY A 18 4.32 -43.58 9.16
C GLY A 18 3.97 -42.36 8.29
N VAL A 19 3.52 -42.59 7.06
CA VAL A 19 3.07 -41.54 6.14
C VAL A 19 1.66 -41.04 6.49
N VAL A 20 0.78 -41.90 7.00
CA VAL A 20 -0.57 -41.48 7.45
C VAL A 20 -0.53 -40.73 8.79
N HIS A 21 0.50 -40.91 9.62
CA HIS A 21 0.70 -40.11 10.85
C HIS A 21 1.41 -38.76 10.64
N SER A 22 1.89 -38.46 9.42
CA SER A 22 2.64 -37.22 9.14
C SER A 22 1.88 -36.19 8.31
N HIS A 23 0.60 -36.44 8.00
CA HIS A 23 -0.25 -35.51 7.25
C HIS A 23 -1.51 -35.05 7.99
N ALA A 24 -1.51 -35.12 9.33
CA ALA A 24 -2.19 -34.10 10.11
C ALA A 24 -1.31 -32.83 10.08
N LEU A 25 -1.19 -32.21 8.89
CA LEU A 25 -0.77 -30.82 8.82
C LEU A 25 -1.80 -30.06 9.63
N SER A 26 -1.40 -29.72 10.84
CA SER A 26 -1.93 -28.65 11.67
C SER A 26 -2.74 -27.67 10.83
N SER A 27 -4.06 -27.79 10.88
CA SER A 27 -4.97 -26.69 10.56
C SER A 27 -4.80 -25.64 11.65
N SER A 28 -3.61 -25.01 11.67
CA SER A 28 -3.38 -23.79 12.40
C SER A 28 -4.28 -22.76 11.73
N SER A 29 -5.48 -22.60 12.28
CA SER A 29 -6.22 -21.35 12.13
C SER A 29 -5.20 -20.25 12.39
N PRO A 30 -5.00 -19.28 11.49
CA PRO A 30 -3.99 -18.27 11.72
C PRO A 30 -4.49 -17.41 12.89
N SER A 31 -4.00 -17.78 14.08
CA SER A 31 -4.38 -17.19 15.34
C SER A 31 -3.63 -15.87 15.48
N SER A 32 -4.29 -14.88 16.06
CA SER A 32 -3.81 -13.53 16.43
C SER A 32 -2.29 -13.36 16.63
N GLY A 33 -1.58 -14.35 17.21
CA GLY A 33 -0.13 -14.35 17.40
C GLY A 33 0.70 -14.25 16.11
N SER A 34 0.25 -14.84 15.00
CA SER A 34 0.96 -14.78 13.71
C SER A 34 0.93 -13.37 13.09
N LEU A 35 -0.23 -12.71 13.14
CA LEU A 35 -0.37 -11.34 12.65
C LEU A 35 0.45 -10.37 13.50
N LYS A 36 0.35 -10.48 14.83
CA LYS A 36 1.13 -9.65 15.77
C LYS A 36 2.63 -9.74 15.47
N LYS A 37 3.14 -10.97 15.33
CA LYS A 37 4.54 -11.21 15.01
C LYS A 37 4.93 -10.57 13.68
N THR A 38 4.14 -10.80 12.62
CA THR A 38 4.38 -10.21 11.30
C THR A 38 4.47 -8.68 11.35
N ILE A 39 3.55 -8.01 12.05
CA ILE A 39 3.56 -6.54 12.16
C ILE A 39 4.76 -6.03 12.95
N ILE A 40 5.10 -6.69 14.06
CA ILE A 40 6.27 -6.31 14.87
C ILE A 40 7.56 -6.48 14.06
N ASP A 41 7.73 -7.63 13.41
CA ASP A 41 8.93 -7.93 12.61
C ASP A 41 9.08 -6.91 11.46
N LYS A 42 7.98 -6.58 10.75
CA LYS A 42 7.99 -5.54 9.70
C LYS A 42 8.31 -4.16 10.26
N CYS A 43 7.77 -3.81 11.43
CA CYS A 43 8.00 -2.52 12.08
C CYS A 43 9.48 -2.36 12.50
N GLU A 44 10.05 -3.37 13.13
CA GLU A 44 11.46 -3.36 13.55
C GLU A 44 12.39 -3.28 12.35
N ALA A 45 12.11 -4.07 11.29
CA ALA A 45 12.86 -4.00 10.04
C ALA A 45 12.77 -2.60 9.39
N PHE A 46 11.60 -1.97 9.40
CA PHE A 46 11.46 -0.62 8.84
C PHE A 46 12.27 0.41 9.63
N ILE A 47 12.22 0.37 10.96
CA ILE A 47 12.96 1.31 11.82
C ILE A 47 14.47 1.16 11.62
N GLN A 48 14.97 -0.07 11.54
CA GLN A 48 16.39 -0.35 11.35
C GLN A 48 16.90 0.15 9.98
N ASN A 49 16.09 0.05 8.93
CA ASN A 49 16.55 0.31 7.57
C ASN A 49 16.26 1.74 7.06
N ASN A 50 15.26 2.46 7.58
CA ASN A 50 14.71 3.66 6.90
C ASN A 50 14.95 5.02 7.58
N LYS A 51 15.99 5.19 8.43
CA LYS A 51 16.18 6.42 9.24
C LYS A 51 14.89 6.89 9.96
N SER A 52 13.97 5.96 10.22
CA SER A 52 12.74 6.26 10.94
C SER A 52 13.09 6.58 12.39
N SER A 53 12.22 7.33 13.06
CA SER A 53 12.45 7.69 14.45
C SER A 53 12.58 6.43 15.30
N SER A 54 13.71 6.28 15.99
CA SER A 54 13.92 5.20 16.97
C SER A 54 12.96 5.29 18.17
N ALA A 55 12.24 6.41 18.31
CA ALA A 55 11.16 6.56 19.27
C ALA A 55 9.89 5.79 18.89
N ASN A 56 9.75 5.32 17.63
CA ASN A 56 8.65 4.44 17.23
C ASN A 56 8.75 3.11 17.99
N ASN A 57 7.70 2.77 18.73
CA ASN A 57 7.65 1.56 19.54
C ASN A 57 6.69 0.55 18.92
N CYS A 58 7.23 -0.53 18.34
CA CYS A 58 6.45 -1.52 17.59
C CYS A 58 5.38 -2.25 18.44
N GLN A 59 5.60 -2.42 19.75
CA GLN A 59 4.57 -2.97 20.64
C GLN A 59 3.43 -1.99 20.85
N LYS A 60 3.72 -0.70 21.06
CA LYS A 60 2.68 0.35 21.18
C LYS A 60 1.90 0.51 19.88
N ILE A 61 2.58 0.47 18.73
CA ILE A 61 1.96 0.51 17.41
C ILE A 61 1.00 -0.67 17.25
N TRP A 62 1.44 -1.90 17.56
CA TRP A 62 0.54 -3.07 17.56
C TRP A 62 -0.66 -2.88 18.49
N SER A 63 -0.44 -2.44 19.73
CA SER A 63 -1.52 -2.25 20.69
C SER A 63 -2.55 -1.22 20.22
N ALA A 64 -2.10 -0.08 19.68
CA ALA A 64 -2.98 0.94 19.12
C ALA A 64 -3.74 0.45 17.88
N PHE A 65 -3.07 -0.32 17.03
CA PHE A 65 -3.68 -0.97 15.87
C PHE A 65 -4.77 -1.97 16.28
N GLN A 66 -4.46 -2.87 17.21
CA GLN A 66 -5.38 -3.93 17.65
C GLN A 66 -6.64 -3.35 18.30
N GLN A 67 -6.50 -2.27 19.07
CA GLN A 67 -7.61 -1.59 19.75
C GLN A 67 -8.70 -1.08 18.78
N ALA A 68 -8.34 -0.82 17.52
CA ALA A 68 -9.28 -0.28 16.54
C ALA A 68 -10.43 -1.25 16.21
N PHE A 69 -10.19 -2.56 16.24
CA PHE A 69 -11.13 -3.56 15.70
C PHE A 69 -11.47 -4.72 16.64
N VAL A 70 -10.67 -5.00 17.67
CA VAL A 70 -10.96 -6.11 18.60
C VAL A 70 -12.26 -5.86 19.36
N GLY A 71 -13.07 -6.91 19.54
CA GLY A 71 -14.38 -6.84 20.17
C GLY A 71 -15.47 -6.15 19.35
N ARG A 72 -15.20 -5.77 18.09
CA ARG A 72 -16.14 -5.06 17.22
C ARG A 72 -16.66 -5.95 16.09
N ASP A 73 -17.85 -5.63 15.60
CA ASP A 73 -18.34 -6.12 14.32
C ASP A 73 -17.35 -5.73 13.22
N PRO A 74 -16.79 -6.70 12.46
CA PRO A 74 -15.81 -6.44 11.42
C PRO A 74 -16.33 -5.58 10.25
N CYS A 75 -17.65 -5.42 10.12
CA CYS A 75 -18.30 -4.54 9.16
C CYS A 75 -18.68 -3.15 9.70
N ASN A 76 -18.47 -2.90 11.00
CA ASN A 76 -18.81 -1.65 11.67
C ASN A 76 -17.62 -1.06 12.42
N VAL A 77 -16.50 -0.91 11.72
CA VAL A 77 -15.30 -0.24 12.23
C VAL A 77 -15.15 1.10 11.52
N PRO A 78 -15.42 2.26 12.16
CA PRO A 78 -15.22 3.55 11.53
C PRO A 78 -13.72 3.84 11.32
N MET A 79 -13.37 4.68 10.34
CA MET A 79 -11.96 4.99 10.05
C MET A 79 -11.26 5.70 11.22
N GLU A 80 -12.01 6.47 12.01
CA GLU A 80 -11.56 7.16 13.23
C GLU A 80 -11.13 6.19 14.34
N ALA A 81 -11.56 4.92 14.29
CA ALA A 81 -11.07 3.91 15.22
C ALA A 81 -9.55 3.70 15.13
N TYR A 82 -8.94 4.06 14.00
CA TYR A 82 -7.50 4.02 13.79
C TYR A 82 -6.76 5.33 14.13
N ASP A 83 -7.43 6.38 14.62
CA ASP A 83 -6.78 7.61 15.09
C ASP A 83 -5.64 7.35 16.09
N PRO A 84 -5.82 6.49 17.12
CA PRO A 84 -4.75 6.21 18.08
C PRO A 84 -3.49 5.64 17.42
N LEU A 85 -3.65 4.79 16.40
CA LEU A 85 -2.53 4.23 15.64
C LEU A 85 -1.78 5.34 14.89
N ILE A 86 -2.52 6.20 14.16
CA ILE A 86 -1.92 7.30 13.40
C ILE A 86 -1.15 8.25 14.32
N HIS A 87 -1.68 8.58 15.49
CA HIS A 87 -1.01 9.46 16.46
C HIS A 87 0.16 8.79 17.20
N THR A 88 0.22 7.46 17.24
CA THR A 88 1.32 6.73 17.87
C THR A 88 2.59 6.76 17.02
N VAL A 89 2.45 6.87 15.71
CA VAL A 89 3.57 6.81 14.76
C VAL A 89 4.16 8.19 14.57
N ILE A 90 5.47 8.30 14.78
CA ILE A 90 6.25 9.49 14.52
C ILE A 90 6.86 9.36 13.13
N GLN A 91 6.38 10.16 12.19
CA GLN A 91 6.93 10.22 10.84
C GLN A 91 6.80 11.64 10.27
N ASP A 92 7.93 12.19 9.86
CA ASP A 92 7.94 13.48 9.18
C ASP A 92 7.50 13.34 7.72
N PRO A 93 6.76 14.32 7.17
CA PRO A 93 6.40 14.30 5.76
C PRO A 93 7.64 14.54 4.89
N VAL A 94 7.73 13.77 3.80
CA VAL A 94 8.78 13.93 2.78
C VAL A 94 8.31 14.90 1.69
N CYS A 95 8.30 16.20 2.01
CA CYS A 95 7.80 17.24 1.10
C CYS A 95 8.43 17.15 -0.30
N ASN A 96 7.64 17.49 -1.33
CA ASN A 96 8.00 17.41 -2.75
C ASN A 96 8.16 15.98 -3.31
N ARG A 97 8.07 14.94 -2.48
CA ARG A 97 8.31 13.54 -2.87
C ARG A 97 7.11 12.61 -2.64
N MET A 98 6.00 13.13 -2.13
CA MET A 98 4.82 12.32 -1.85
C MET A 98 4.08 11.96 -3.13
N LEU A 99 3.88 10.67 -3.36
CA LEU A 99 3.25 10.10 -4.54
C LEU A 99 1.96 9.36 -4.15
N PHE A 100 0.85 9.90 -4.64
CA PHE A 100 -0.46 9.29 -4.60
C PHE A 100 -0.68 8.45 -5.85
N TRP A 101 -1.60 7.50 -5.80
CA TRP A 101 -1.87 6.66 -6.94
C TRP A 101 -3.31 6.13 -6.91
N SER A 102 -3.86 5.86 -8.08
CA SER A 102 -5.20 5.25 -8.22
C SER A 102 -5.19 4.32 -9.43
N LYS A 103 -5.43 3.02 -9.17
CA LYS A 103 -5.43 1.94 -10.16
C LYS A 103 -4.12 1.77 -10.94
N THR A 104 -3.00 2.15 -10.33
CA THR A 104 -1.63 2.09 -10.87
C THR A 104 -0.64 1.43 -9.90
N LYS A 105 -1.15 0.67 -8.91
CA LYS A 105 -0.40 0.01 -7.84
C LYS A 105 0.92 -0.60 -8.30
N LYS A 106 0.86 -1.46 -9.32
CA LYS A 106 2.02 -2.23 -9.80
C LYS A 106 3.16 -1.31 -10.27
N ILE A 107 2.90 -0.43 -11.23
CA ILE A 107 3.94 0.43 -11.81
C ILE A 107 4.49 1.43 -10.79
N VAL A 108 3.65 1.87 -9.85
CA VAL A 108 4.05 2.80 -8.78
C VAL A 108 5.00 2.12 -7.79
N HIS A 109 4.70 0.90 -7.33
CA HIS A 109 5.61 0.18 -6.43
C HIS A 109 6.87 -0.30 -7.13
N ASP A 110 6.78 -0.77 -8.39
CA ASP A 110 7.97 -1.07 -9.19
C ASP A 110 8.88 0.16 -9.31
N PHE A 111 8.28 1.36 -9.36
CA PHE A 111 9.00 2.62 -9.42
C PHE A 111 9.64 2.98 -8.08
N THR A 112 8.89 3.04 -6.97
CA THR A 112 9.43 3.48 -5.67
C THR A 112 10.42 2.49 -5.07
N GLU A 113 10.29 1.19 -5.35
CA GLU A 113 11.26 0.18 -4.90
C GLU A 113 12.64 0.35 -5.54
N LYS A 114 12.68 0.73 -6.82
CA LYS A 114 13.93 0.82 -7.60
C LYS A 114 14.48 2.24 -7.67
N ARG A 115 13.67 3.24 -7.36
CA ARG A 115 13.99 4.67 -7.53
C ARG A 115 13.67 5.46 -6.28
N ASP A 116 14.70 6.02 -5.66
CA ASP A 116 14.59 6.96 -4.52
C ASP A 116 14.15 8.37 -4.98
N CYS A 117 13.02 8.44 -5.69
CA CYS A 117 12.47 9.67 -6.25
C CYS A 117 11.26 10.14 -5.45
N PHE A 118 10.34 9.20 -5.21
CA PHE A 118 9.06 9.43 -4.59
C PHE A 118 8.83 8.41 -3.47
N LEU A 119 7.80 8.64 -2.68
CA LEU A 119 7.39 7.78 -1.58
C LEU A 119 5.85 7.72 -1.58
N THR A 120 5.27 6.52 -1.57
CA THR A 120 3.82 6.32 -1.47
C THR A 120 3.38 6.11 -0.03
N LEU A 121 2.07 6.02 0.22
CA LEU A 121 1.58 5.65 1.53
C LEU A 121 2.20 4.31 2.01
N GLU A 122 2.29 3.32 1.13
CA GLU A 122 2.83 1.99 1.44
C GLU A 122 4.33 1.98 1.76
N ASP A 123 5.05 3.04 1.40
CA ASP A 123 6.46 3.24 1.74
C ASP A 123 6.65 3.95 3.11
N THR A 124 5.57 4.40 3.74
CA THR A 124 5.58 4.91 5.12
C THR A 124 5.61 3.77 6.15
N LEU A 125 5.96 4.03 7.41
CA LEU A 125 5.95 2.99 8.45
C LEU A 125 4.58 2.31 8.56
N VAL A 126 3.50 3.09 8.65
CA VAL A 126 2.13 2.54 8.80
C VAL A 126 1.67 1.80 7.55
N GLY A 127 1.92 2.37 6.36
CA GLY A 127 1.57 1.70 5.11
C GLY A 127 2.38 0.42 4.93
N PHE A 128 3.70 0.46 5.15
CA PHE A 128 4.60 -0.68 4.98
C PHE A 128 4.20 -1.86 5.86
N ILE A 129 3.99 -1.65 7.15
CA ILE A 129 3.67 -2.74 8.08
C ILE A 129 2.30 -3.38 7.78
N MET A 130 1.35 -2.61 7.25
CA MET A 130 -0.01 -3.08 6.96
C MET A 130 -0.22 -3.56 5.52
N ASN A 131 0.68 -3.19 4.59
CA ASN A 131 0.59 -3.62 3.20
C ASN A 131 0.63 -5.15 3.11
N GLY A 132 -0.25 -5.72 2.30
CA GLY A 132 -0.32 -7.17 2.14
C GLY A 132 -1.16 -7.92 3.18
N LEU A 133 -1.73 -7.23 4.19
CA LEU A 133 -2.36 -7.90 5.32
C LEU A 133 -3.89 -7.80 5.29
N THR A 134 -4.54 -8.82 5.87
CA THR A 134 -5.98 -8.83 6.16
C THR A 134 -6.17 -9.19 7.62
N TRP A 135 -7.07 -8.49 8.29
CA TRP A 135 -7.38 -8.70 9.69
C TRP A 135 -8.83 -8.34 9.97
N CYS A 136 -9.37 -8.82 11.08
CA CYS A 136 -10.63 -8.39 11.63
C CYS A 136 -10.79 -8.80 13.10
N GLY A 137 -11.74 -8.15 13.76
CA GLY A 137 -12.24 -8.57 15.06
C GLY A 137 -13.54 -9.34 14.92
N LYS A 138 -14.13 -9.66 16.07
CA LYS A 138 -15.47 -10.21 16.17
C LYS A 138 -16.10 -9.66 17.44
N GLU A 139 -17.40 -9.39 17.41
CA GLU A 139 -18.15 -9.04 18.62
C GLU A 139 -17.94 -10.09 19.71
N GLU A 140 -17.84 -9.62 20.95
CA GLU A 140 -17.65 -10.46 22.14
C GLU A 140 -16.34 -11.29 22.14
N SER A 141 -15.40 -10.98 21.24
CA SER A 141 -14.09 -11.64 21.19
C SER A 141 -12.95 -10.64 21.33
N ASN A 142 -11.98 -10.99 22.18
CA ASN A 142 -10.72 -10.26 22.30
C ASN A 142 -9.64 -10.76 21.33
N GLU A 143 -10.00 -11.67 20.43
CA GLU A 143 -9.08 -12.25 19.46
C GLU A 143 -8.96 -11.41 18.18
N THR A 144 -7.93 -11.70 17.41
CA THR A 144 -7.72 -11.16 16.07
C THR A 144 -7.75 -12.29 15.07
N PHE A 145 -8.51 -12.10 13.99
CA PHE A 145 -8.69 -13.07 12.93
C PHE A 145 -8.03 -12.54 11.66
N THR A 146 -7.46 -13.42 10.84
CA THR A 146 -6.96 -13.09 9.49
C THR A 146 -7.69 -13.87 8.39
N THR A 147 -8.71 -14.64 8.77
CA THR A 147 -9.56 -15.44 7.89
C THR A 147 -11.02 -15.20 8.24
N GLY A 148 -11.91 -15.29 7.26
CA GLY A 148 -13.34 -14.99 7.46
C GLY A 148 -13.60 -13.49 7.69
N CYS A 149 -12.66 -12.64 7.30
CA CYS A 149 -12.83 -11.19 7.36
C CYS A 149 -13.55 -10.68 6.11
N PRO A 150 -14.41 -9.65 6.25
CA PRO A 150 -15.08 -9.03 5.11
C PRO A 150 -14.06 -8.46 4.11
N GLY A 151 -14.31 -8.72 2.83
CA GLY A 151 -13.59 -8.12 1.72
C GLY A 151 -13.99 -6.67 1.49
N TRP A 152 -13.30 -6.04 0.53
CA TRP A 152 -13.43 -4.59 0.24
C TRP A 152 -14.87 -4.14 -0.04
N THR A 153 -15.65 -4.98 -0.73
CA THR A 153 -17.01 -4.70 -1.20
C THR A 153 -18.11 -5.26 -0.31
N ASP A 154 -17.77 -6.11 0.67
CA ASP A 154 -18.77 -6.82 1.49
C ASP A 154 -19.53 -5.85 2.40
N CYS A 155 -18.85 -4.80 2.88
CA CYS A 155 -19.44 -3.72 3.66
C CYS A 155 -18.56 -2.46 3.63
N VAL A 156 -19.18 -1.29 3.77
CA VAL A 156 -18.51 0.02 3.59
C VAL A 156 -17.47 0.29 4.67
N ASN A 157 -17.79 -0.03 5.93
CA ASN A 157 -16.94 0.22 7.09
C ASN A 157 -16.22 -1.05 7.56
N ASN A 158 -15.83 -1.91 6.61
CA ASN A 158 -14.99 -3.04 6.94
C ASN A 158 -13.63 -2.57 7.47
N THR A 159 -13.10 -3.30 8.44
CA THR A 159 -11.89 -2.91 9.18
C THR A 159 -10.66 -2.58 8.33
N VAL A 160 -10.43 -3.30 7.22
CA VAL A 160 -9.27 -3.08 6.33
C VAL A 160 -9.48 -1.83 5.49
N ARG A 161 -10.67 -1.65 4.90
CA ARG A 161 -11.02 -0.44 4.16
C ARG A 161 -10.99 0.80 5.05
N SER A 162 -11.50 0.70 6.27
CA SER A 162 -11.47 1.79 7.24
C SER A 162 -10.05 2.17 7.65
N PHE A 163 -9.15 1.20 7.80
CA PHE A 163 -7.74 1.48 8.00
C PHE A 163 -7.12 2.24 6.82
N TRP A 164 -7.28 1.75 5.59
CA TRP A 164 -6.69 2.41 4.42
C TRP A 164 -7.28 3.80 4.20
N ASN A 165 -8.59 3.98 4.39
CA ASN A 165 -9.21 5.30 4.40
C ASN A 165 -8.53 6.24 5.41
N ARG A 166 -8.23 5.75 6.62
CA ARG A 166 -7.60 6.56 7.67
C ARG A 166 -6.13 6.85 7.42
N ALA A 167 -5.39 5.87 6.91
CA ALA A 167 -4.00 6.02 6.54
C ALA A 167 -3.83 7.00 5.35
N SER A 168 -4.67 6.86 4.32
CA SER A 168 -4.77 7.82 3.20
C SER A 168 -5.11 9.22 3.67
N ALA A 169 -6.06 9.36 4.61
CA ALA A 169 -6.37 10.65 5.21
C ALA A 169 -5.13 11.28 5.89
N ALA A 170 -4.42 10.51 6.72
CA ALA A 170 -3.20 10.97 7.39
C ALA A 170 -2.11 11.40 6.40
N PHE A 171 -1.90 10.61 5.36
CA PHE A 171 -0.90 10.86 4.33
C PHE A 171 -1.23 12.13 3.54
N ALA A 172 -2.49 12.34 3.18
CA ALA A 172 -2.94 13.56 2.52
C ALA A 172 -2.88 14.81 3.43
N ASP A 173 -3.19 14.69 4.73
CA ASP A 173 -3.08 15.79 5.70
C ASP A 173 -1.62 16.23 5.93
N ALA A 174 -0.68 15.29 5.76
CA ALA A 174 0.76 15.50 5.85
C ALA A 174 1.38 16.05 4.55
N ALA A 175 0.63 16.06 3.45
CA ALA A 175 1.10 16.51 2.14
C ALA A 175 1.66 17.94 2.16
N CYS A 176 2.83 18.13 1.55
CA CYS A 176 3.51 19.42 1.51
C CYS A 176 4.41 19.57 0.27
N GLY A 177 4.56 20.82 -0.19
CA GLY A 177 5.33 21.14 -1.38
C GLY A 177 4.64 20.66 -2.65
N ASP A 178 5.42 20.11 -3.59
CA ASP A 178 4.87 19.51 -4.81
C ASP A 178 4.42 18.07 -4.55
N VAL A 179 3.19 17.74 -4.92
CA VAL A 179 2.67 16.36 -4.81
C VAL A 179 2.41 15.78 -6.19
N THR A 180 2.64 14.49 -6.34
CA THR A 180 2.42 13.77 -7.60
C THR A 180 1.31 12.74 -7.42
N ALA A 181 0.49 12.53 -8.45
CA ALA A 181 -0.48 11.44 -8.49
C ALA A 181 -0.31 10.63 -9.79
N MET A 182 -0.09 9.32 -9.69
CA MET A 182 -0.09 8.42 -10.85
C MET A 182 -1.49 7.82 -11.05
N LEU A 183 -2.17 8.19 -12.12
CA LEU A 183 -3.53 7.72 -12.43
C LEU A 183 -3.53 6.80 -13.65
N ASN A 184 -4.44 5.84 -13.69
CA ASN A 184 -4.54 4.92 -14.81
C ASN A 184 -5.21 5.61 -16.02
N GLY A 185 -4.43 5.95 -17.04
CA GLY A 185 -4.91 6.52 -18.31
C GLY A 185 -5.39 5.49 -19.32
N SER A 186 -5.34 4.20 -18.99
CA SER A 186 -5.78 3.12 -19.87
C SER A 186 -7.24 2.70 -19.61
N ILE A 187 -7.96 3.45 -18.77
CA ILE A 187 -9.37 3.25 -18.44
C ILE A 187 -10.20 4.48 -18.79
N ALA A 188 -11.51 4.30 -18.93
CA ALA A 188 -12.44 5.35 -19.35
C ALA A 188 -12.59 6.51 -18.35
N THR A 189 -12.27 6.28 -17.08
CA THR A 189 -12.42 7.29 -16.01
C THR A 189 -11.20 7.23 -15.09
N PRO A 190 -10.08 7.85 -15.47
CA PRO A 190 -8.85 7.87 -14.67
C PRO A 190 -9.04 8.44 -13.25
N PHE A 191 -9.91 9.45 -13.11
CA PHE A 191 -10.30 10.01 -11.82
C PHE A 191 -11.73 9.60 -11.48
N SER A 192 -11.88 8.60 -10.62
CA SER A 192 -13.20 8.13 -10.19
C SER A 192 -13.68 8.91 -8.97
N PRO A 193 -14.90 9.49 -8.97
CA PRO A 193 -15.41 10.25 -7.82
C PRO A 193 -15.69 9.39 -6.59
N THR A 194 -15.59 8.06 -6.70
CA THR A 194 -15.78 7.11 -5.60
C THR A 194 -14.48 6.48 -5.11
N SER A 195 -13.32 6.81 -5.68
CA SER A 195 -12.03 6.32 -5.20
C SER A 195 -11.62 6.98 -3.88
N ILE A 196 -10.69 6.35 -3.15
CA ILE A 196 -10.06 6.95 -1.96
C ILE A 196 -9.32 8.23 -2.34
N PHE A 197 -8.62 8.20 -3.49
CA PHE A 197 -7.95 9.39 -4.00
C PHE A 197 -8.91 10.59 -4.11
N ALA A 198 -10.08 10.40 -4.72
CA ALA A 198 -11.08 11.48 -4.87
C ALA A 198 -11.80 11.83 -3.56
N THR A 199 -12.29 10.83 -2.83
CA THR A 199 -13.20 11.04 -1.70
C THR A 199 -12.48 11.41 -0.41
N ILE A 200 -11.21 11.06 -0.28
CA ILE A 200 -10.43 11.24 0.95
C ILE A 200 -9.20 12.12 0.71
N GLU A 201 -8.33 11.74 -0.22
CA GLU A 201 -6.99 12.32 -0.31
C GLU A 201 -7.01 13.72 -0.92
N VAL A 202 -7.62 13.90 -2.09
CA VAL A 202 -7.73 15.20 -2.79
C VAL A 202 -8.36 16.26 -1.89
N LYS A 203 -9.41 15.90 -1.14
CA LYS A 203 -10.13 16.82 -0.24
C LYS A 203 -9.31 17.30 0.96
N ARG A 204 -8.16 16.68 1.22
CA ARG A 204 -7.28 16.99 2.35
C ARG A 204 -6.05 17.79 1.97
N PHE A 205 -5.79 18.01 0.68
CA PHE A 205 -4.73 18.90 0.24
C PHE A 205 -5.04 20.34 0.65
N LYS A 206 -4.21 20.88 1.55
CA LYS A 206 -4.36 22.27 2.02
C LYS A 206 -3.45 23.18 1.21
N ALA A 207 -3.99 24.22 0.58
CA ALA A 207 -3.18 25.16 -0.22
C ALA A 207 -2.10 25.90 0.59
N ALA A 208 -2.22 25.93 1.92
CA ALA A 208 -1.19 26.47 2.82
C ALA A 208 0.09 25.60 2.86
N LYS A 209 0.00 24.30 2.56
CA LYS A 209 1.13 23.35 2.61
C LYS A 209 1.50 22.82 1.23
N VAL A 210 0.51 22.53 0.39
CA VAL A 210 0.69 21.94 -0.94
C VAL A 210 0.75 23.05 -1.98
N LYS A 211 1.81 23.05 -2.79
CA LYS A 211 2.09 24.06 -3.82
C LYS A 211 1.52 23.67 -5.18
N SER A 212 1.66 22.40 -5.55
CA SER A 212 1.18 21.90 -6.83
C SER A 212 0.78 20.43 -6.75
N LEU A 213 -0.21 20.04 -7.55
CA LEU A 213 -0.56 18.67 -7.87
C LEU A 213 -0.14 18.40 -9.33
N SER A 214 0.76 17.44 -9.51
CA SER A 214 1.17 16.96 -10.83
C SER A 214 0.62 15.55 -11.08
N VAL A 215 -0.28 15.43 -12.05
CA VAL A 215 -0.86 14.14 -12.47
C VAL A 215 0.01 13.53 -13.56
N VAL A 216 0.49 12.31 -13.31
CA VAL A 216 1.11 11.44 -14.31
C VAL A 216 0.07 10.41 -14.72
N LEU A 217 -0.53 10.62 -15.89
CA LEU A 217 -1.55 9.75 -16.44
C LEU A 217 -0.85 8.60 -17.19
N VAL A 218 -0.85 7.40 -16.60
CA VAL A 218 -0.15 6.23 -17.12
C VAL A 218 -0.96 5.58 -18.23
N THR A 219 -0.49 5.70 -19.47
CA THR A 219 -1.20 5.20 -20.67
C THR A 219 -0.53 3.97 -21.26
N LYS A 220 -1.23 3.27 -22.16
CA LYS A 220 -0.62 2.31 -23.08
C LYS A 220 0.05 3.06 -24.24
N GLU A 221 0.92 2.37 -24.98
CA GLU A 221 1.50 2.92 -26.21
C GLU A 221 0.42 3.33 -27.21
N ASN A 222 0.42 4.61 -27.59
CA ASN A 222 -0.51 5.21 -28.56
C ASN A 222 -2.00 4.97 -28.24
N LYS A 223 -2.35 4.65 -26.98
CA LYS A 223 -3.69 4.29 -26.54
C LYS A 223 -3.94 4.74 -25.10
N GLY A 224 -5.11 5.29 -24.85
CA GLY A 224 -5.52 5.76 -23.53
C GLY A 224 -6.19 7.12 -23.59
N THR A 225 -6.66 7.59 -22.45
CA THR A 225 -7.18 8.95 -22.27
C THR A 225 -6.04 9.97 -22.27
N THR A 226 -6.37 11.21 -22.58
CA THR A 226 -5.44 12.35 -22.50
C THR A 226 -5.73 13.16 -21.24
N CYS A 227 -4.89 14.17 -20.97
CA CYS A 227 -5.13 15.12 -19.89
C CYS A 227 -6.37 15.99 -20.07
N ASP A 228 -7.01 15.95 -21.25
CA ASP A 228 -8.25 16.66 -21.55
C ASP A 228 -9.50 15.87 -21.15
N ASP A 229 -9.34 14.64 -20.65
CA ASP A 229 -10.43 13.78 -20.21
C ASP A 229 -11.34 14.49 -19.18
N PRO A 230 -12.67 14.41 -19.30
CA PRO A 230 -13.60 15.09 -18.41
C PRO A 230 -13.37 14.77 -16.92
N SER A 231 -12.97 13.54 -16.60
CA SER A 231 -12.71 13.17 -15.20
C SER A 231 -11.51 13.91 -14.61
N LEU A 232 -10.51 14.27 -15.42
CA LEU A 232 -9.37 15.06 -14.98
C LEU A 232 -9.72 16.55 -14.84
N GLN A 233 -10.70 17.04 -15.59
CA GLN A 233 -11.30 18.36 -15.36
C GLN A 233 -12.07 18.38 -14.04
N ASP A 234 -12.76 17.29 -13.70
CA ASP A 234 -13.44 17.16 -12.42
C ASP A 234 -12.44 17.14 -11.26
N LEU A 235 -11.32 16.41 -11.37
CA LEU A 235 -10.22 16.50 -10.41
C LEU A 235 -9.72 17.94 -10.23
N GLN A 236 -9.54 18.69 -11.33
CA GLN A 236 -9.10 20.07 -11.26
C GLN A 236 -10.11 20.98 -10.54
N LYS A 237 -11.41 20.67 -10.59
CA LYS A 237 -12.46 21.40 -9.84
C LYS A 237 -12.47 21.05 -8.35
N GLU A 238 -12.04 19.85 -7.97
CA GLU A 238 -12.02 19.38 -6.57
C GLU A 238 -10.86 19.96 -5.75
N ILE A 239 -9.75 20.34 -6.40
CA ILE A 239 -8.60 20.98 -5.72
C ILE A 239 -8.84 22.48 -5.51
N GLU A 240 -8.34 23.03 -4.39
CA GLU A 240 -8.46 24.47 -4.13
C GLU A 240 -7.82 25.30 -5.26
N THR A 241 -8.45 26.41 -5.65
CA THR A 241 -8.03 27.25 -6.79
C THR A 241 -6.60 27.83 -6.69
N LYS A 242 -6.01 27.83 -5.50
CA LYS A 242 -4.63 28.29 -5.25
C LYS A 242 -3.57 27.21 -5.55
N LEU A 243 -3.97 25.95 -5.67
CA LEU A 243 -3.07 24.85 -6.02
C LEU A 243 -2.77 24.89 -7.53
N LYS A 244 -1.49 24.84 -7.89
CA LYS A 244 -1.12 24.66 -9.29
C LYS A 244 -1.45 23.23 -9.71
N TYR A 245 -2.12 23.08 -10.84
CA TYR A 245 -2.45 21.78 -11.43
C TYR A 245 -1.65 21.56 -12.70
N ASN A 246 -1.04 20.39 -12.82
CA ASN A 246 -0.39 19.95 -14.05
C ASN A 246 -0.85 18.52 -14.35
N CYS A 247 -1.00 18.19 -15.62
CA CYS A 247 -1.24 16.81 -16.04
C CYS A 247 -0.34 16.46 -17.23
N LYS A 248 0.13 15.21 -17.24
CA LYS A 248 0.86 14.66 -18.38
C LYS A 248 0.54 13.18 -18.61
N ALA A 249 0.17 12.85 -19.84
CA ALA A 249 0.09 11.46 -20.29
C ALA A 249 1.49 10.91 -20.54
N VAL A 250 1.80 9.78 -19.92
CA VAL A 250 3.09 9.09 -20.02
C VAL A 250 2.84 7.61 -20.30
N PRO A 251 3.35 7.07 -21.41
CA PRO A 251 3.25 5.63 -21.67
C PRO A 251 3.98 4.82 -20.59
N GLU A 252 3.38 3.71 -20.15
CA GLU A 252 3.93 2.84 -19.12
C GLU A 252 5.36 2.37 -19.45
N SER A 253 5.65 2.10 -20.73
CA SER A 253 6.99 1.70 -21.17
C SER A 253 8.07 2.73 -20.81
N LYS A 254 7.77 4.04 -20.89
CA LYS A 254 8.73 5.09 -20.53
C LYS A 254 9.02 5.13 -19.03
N ILE A 255 8.01 4.81 -18.22
CA ILE A 255 8.19 4.68 -16.78
C ILE A 255 9.07 3.46 -16.48
N GLN A 256 8.79 2.32 -17.13
CA GLN A 256 9.58 1.08 -17.02
C GLN A 256 11.04 1.27 -17.50
N ASP A 257 11.24 1.99 -18.59
CA ASP A 257 12.56 2.38 -19.09
C ASP A 257 13.28 3.21 -18.04
N CYS A 258 12.60 4.19 -17.41
CA CYS A 258 13.21 4.96 -16.35
C CYS A 258 13.59 4.08 -15.16
N ILE A 259 12.71 3.18 -14.72
CA ILE A 259 12.98 2.22 -13.64
C ILE A 259 14.26 1.44 -13.90
N SER A 260 14.50 1.05 -15.15
CA SER A 260 15.68 0.28 -15.56
C SER A 260 16.99 1.10 -15.62
N HIS A 261 16.91 2.43 -15.53
CA HIS A 261 18.03 3.36 -15.62
C HIS A 261 18.09 4.28 -14.38
N PRO A 262 18.61 3.78 -13.24
CA PRO A 262 18.56 4.49 -11.96
C PRO A 262 19.29 5.84 -11.94
N ASP A 263 20.29 6.03 -12.82
CA ASP A 263 21.04 7.28 -12.99
C ASP A 263 20.23 8.40 -13.66
N THR A 264 19.09 8.07 -14.28
CA THR A 264 18.20 9.05 -14.88
C THR A 264 17.66 9.97 -13.78
N ALA A 265 17.74 11.29 -13.95
CA ALA A 265 17.13 12.20 -13.00
C ALA A 265 15.62 11.91 -12.85
N CYS A 266 15.09 11.90 -11.62
CA CYS A 266 13.69 11.58 -11.36
C CYS A 266 12.70 12.44 -12.17
N GLY A 267 13.03 13.72 -12.37
CA GLY A 267 12.25 14.62 -13.21
C GLY A 267 12.17 14.22 -14.68
N ALA A 268 13.12 13.45 -15.17
CA ALA A 268 13.14 12.92 -16.53
C ALA A 268 12.27 11.67 -16.69
N CYS A 269 11.94 10.94 -15.61
CA CYS A 269 11.11 9.74 -15.67
C CYS A 269 9.67 9.99 -16.12
N CYS A 270 9.19 11.22 -15.90
CA CYS A 270 7.87 11.64 -16.33
C CYS A 270 7.95 12.68 -17.46
N TYR A 271 9.09 12.74 -18.18
CA TYR A 271 9.36 13.73 -19.21
C TYR A 271 9.12 13.20 -20.63
N VAL A 272 8.42 13.98 -21.44
CA VAL A 272 8.37 13.88 -22.90
C VAL A 272 8.34 15.32 -23.43
N ALA A 273 9.36 15.73 -24.20
CA ALA A 273 9.47 17.01 -24.92
C ALA A 273 8.64 18.20 -24.40
N GLY A 274 9.23 19.03 -23.53
CA GLY A 274 8.74 20.38 -23.22
C GLY A 274 7.81 20.46 -22.00
N ASN A 275 8.36 21.00 -20.90
CA ASN A 275 7.67 21.57 -19.74
C ASN A 275 6.82 20.64 -18.85
N LEU A 276 7.48 19.80 -18.05
CA LEU A 276 7.21 19.68 -16.60
C LEU A 276 8.38 18.94 -15.93
N LYS A 277 8.86 19.42 -14.78
CA LYS A 277 9.80 18.67 -13.92
C LYS A 277 8.98 17.90 -12.89
N CYS A 278 9.05 16.58 -12.87
CA CYS A 278 8.78 15.84 -11.63
C CYS A 278 9.92 16.16 -10.66
N ILE A 279 9.76 17.22 -9.86
CA ILE A 279 10.84 17.71 -9.02
C ILE A 279 11.06 16.72 -7.87
N SER A 280 12.15 15.96 -7.91
CA SER A 280 12.78 15.46 -6.69
C SER A 280 14.26 15.85 -6.71
N GLN A 281 14.78 16.23 -5.55
CA GLN A 281 16.21 16.51 -5.37
C GLN A 281 16.97 15.18 -5.25
N PRO A 282 18.23 15.10 -5.74
CA PRO A 282 19.03 13.88 -5.60
C PRO A 282 19.66 13.80 -4.19
N ILE A 283 19.93 12.58 -3.68
CA ILE A 283 21.26 12.09 -3.22
C ILE A 283 21.17 10.73 -2.46
N ARG A 284 22.09 9.82 -2.86
CA ARG A 284 22.64 8.58 -2.23
C ARG A 284 21.71 7.38 -1.93
N SER A 285 21.85 6.39 -2.82
CA SER A 285 21.70 4.92 -2.65
C SER A 285 21.70 4.42 -1.21
N TYR A 286 20.78 3.49 -0.85
CA TYR A 286 21.09 2.19 -0.23
C TYR A 286 19.87 1.24 -0.11
N HIS A 287 20.19 -0.05 -0.31
CA HIS A 287 19.57 -1.35 0.06
C HIS A 287 18.07 -1.67 -0.13
N HIS A 288 17.87 -2.63 -1.06
CA HIS A 288 16.66 -3.38 -1.40
C HIS A 288 16.12 -4.29 -0.28
N LEU A 289 14.79 -4.35 -0.19
CA LEU A 289 14.04 -5.50 0.33
C LEU A 289 12.94 -5.84 -0.68
N ASN A 290 13.03 -7.04 -1.27
CA ASN A 290 12.01 -7.61 -2.14
C ASN A 290 10.70 -7.82 -1.36
N SER A 291 9.60 -7.21 -1.79
CA SER A 291 8.25 -7.62 -1.36
C SER A 291 7.56 -8.38 -2.49
N LEU A 292 7.36 -9.69 -2.29
CA LEU A 292 6.52 -10.54 -3.13
C LEU A 292 5.03 -10.19 -2.95
N ASP A 293 4.31 -10.24 -4.07
CA ASP A 293 2.90 -9.88 -4.27
C ASP A 293 1.90 -10.61 -3.37
N PHE A 294 1.01 -9.86 -2.69
CA PHE A 294 -0.45 -10.06 -2.67
C PHE A 294 -1.15 -8.92 -1.89
N VAL A 295 -2.46 -8.75 -2.13
CA VAL A 295 -3.49 -8.00 -1.34
C VAL A 295 -3.92 -6.61 -1.81
N ALA A 296 -5.23 -6.44 -1.68
CA ALA A 296 -6.14 -5.44 -2.18
C ALA A 296 -5.89 -4.02 -1.66
N THR A 297 -5.50 -3.14 -2.58
CA THR A 297 -5.83 -1.72 -2.52
C THR A 297 -6.32 -1.35 -3.91
N GLU A 298 -7.58 -0.91 -3.97
CA GLU A 298 -8.36 -0.48 -5.14
C GLU A 298 -8.29 -1.37 -6.40
N ILE A 299 -9.36 -2.11 -6.68
CA ILE A 299 -9.66 -2.66 -8.02
C ILE A 299 -10.13 -1.53 -8.95
#